data_AF-A0A524PGQ4-F1
#
_entry.id   AF-A0A524PGQ4-F1
#
_cell.length_a   1.000
_cell.length_b   1.000
_cell.length_c   1.000
_cell.angle_alpha   90.00
_cell.angle_beta   90.00
_cell.angle_gamma   90.00
#
_symmetry.space_group_name_H-M   'P 1'
#
loop_
_entity.id
_entity.type
_entity.pdbx_description
1 polymer ?
#
loop_
_entity_poly.entity_id
_entity_poly.type
_entity_poly.pdbx_seq_one_letter_code
_entity_poly.pdbx_strand_id
1 'polypeptide(L)'
;MTDRPMQAGEVAPETDRSSRWWFISLVALSLLIRLILWLSYEPISYGDSHSYLRLGEAVLGLGQRGYDGTRVPGYPVFVAWLGLDPTRIWLGQMALGLVTSALLFWLGWRTTGRAWRGFLLGSLYSLIPGQLLFEANLLSETLTTFLVVSSLALYLGMIQGISLPS
;
A
#
# COMPACT_ATOMS: atom_id res chain seq x y z
N MET A 1 42.17 -20.43 -18.42
CA MET A 1 40.98 -21.30 -18.41
C MET A 1 40.95 -21.94 -17.03
N THR A 2 40.42 -21.21 -16.07
CA THR A 2 40.34 -21.62 -14.67
C THR A 2 38.86 -21.68 -14.35
N ASP A 3 38.30 -22.88 -14.54
CA ASP A 3 36.95 -23.21 -14.07
C ASP A 3 36.95 -23.05 -12.55
N ARG A 4 36.40 -21.94 -12.06
CA ARG A 4 36.02 -21.83 -10.67
C ARG A 4 34.75 -22.67 -10.50
N PRO A 5 34.74 -23.70 -9.63
CA PRO A 5 33.51 -24.41 -9.33
C PRO A 5 32.51 -23.41 -8.75
N MET A 6 31.31 -23.35 -9.33
CA MET A 6 30.20 -22.55 -8.79
C MET A 6 29.94 -22.99 -7.34
N GLN A 7 30.00 -22.05 -6.41
CA GLN A 7 29.67 -22.30 -5.02
C GLN A 7 28.20 -22.75 -4.92
N ALA A 8 27.94 -23.80 -4.16
CA ALA A 8 26.64 -24.48 -4.01
C ALA A 8 25.52 -23.65 -3.34
N GLY A 9 25.60 -22.32 -3.40
CA GLY A 9 24.59 -21.39 -2.87
C GLY A 9 24.25 -20.22 -3.79
N GLU A 10 24.90 -20.10 -4.95
CA GLU A 10 24.66 -19.01 -5.89
C GLU A 10 23.45 -19.34 -6.76
N VAL A 11 22.26 -19.08 -6.20
CA VAL A 11 21.00 -19.25 -6.94
C VAL A 11 20.97 -18.23 -8.07
N ALA A 12 20.94 -18.72 -9.31
CA ALA A 12 20.89 -17.87 -10.49
C ALA A 12 19.76 -16.82 -10.39
N PRO A 13 20.00 -15.57 -10.81
CA PRO A 13 19.00 -14.51 -10.76
C PRO A 13 17.77 -14.90 -11.58
N GLU A 14 16.59 -14.54 -11.08
CA GLU A 14 15.32 -14.92 -11.70
C GLU A 14 15.10 -14.16 -13.02
N THR A 15 14.58 -14.86 -14.04
CA THR A 15 14.32 -14.24 -15.35
C THR A 15 13.17 -13.23 -15.26
N ASP A 16 13.23 -12.18 -16.09
CA ASP A 16 12.20 -11.13 -16.15
C ASP A 16 10.81 -11.65 -16.49
N ARG A 17 10.70 -12.80 -17.19
CA ARG A 17 9.41 -13.44 -17.45
C ARG A 17 8.77 -13.99 -16.18
N SER A 18 9.56 -14.59 -15.29
CA SER A 18 9.07 -15.19 -14.05
C SER A 18 8.64 -14.12 -13.04
N SER A 19 9.39 -13.01 -12.93
CA SER A 19 9.04 -11.89 -12.06
C SER A 19 7.69 -11.25 -12.41
N ARG A 20 7.40 -11.11 -13.72
CA ARG A 20 6.10 -10.60 -14.20
C ARG A 20 4.93 -11.49 -13.76
N TRP A 21 5.07 -12.81 -13.85
CA TRP A 21 4.00 -13.73 -13.43
C TRP A 21 3.76 -13.68 -11.92
N TRP A 22 4.81 -13.52 -11.12
CA TRP A 22 4.66 -13.31 -9.68
C TRP A 22 3.95 -11.99 -9.36
N PHE A 23 4.28 -10.92 -10.08
CA PHE A 23 3.61 -9.64 -9.93
C PHE A 23 2.13 -9.70 -10.33
N ILE A 24 1.81 -10.31 -11.47
CA ILE A 24 0.42 -10.50 -11.93
C ILE A 24 -0.37 -11.33 -10.92
N SER A 25 0.21 -12.42 -10.42
CA SER A 25 -0.40 -13.26 -9.40
C SER A 25 -0.71 -12.48 -8.11
N LEU A 26 0.22 -11.61 -7.69
CA LEU A 26 -0.01 -10.73 -6.54
C LEU A 26 -1.17 -9.78 -6.78
N VAL A 27 -1.15 -9.05 -7.91
CA VAL A 27 -2.22 -8.08 -8.23
C VAL A 27 -3.58 -8.78 -8.29
N ALA A 28 -3.65 -9.95 -8.93
CA ALA A 28 -4.87 -10.75 -8.99
C ALA A 28 -5.35 -11.17 -7.59
N LEU A 29 -4.46 -11.66 -6.73
CA LEU A 29 -4.78 -12.02 -5.35
C LEU A 29 -5.27 -10.81 -4.55
N SER A 30 -4.55 -9.70 -4.61
CA SER A 30 -4.87 -8.45 -3.91
C SER A 30 -6.21 -7.85 -4.34
N LEU A 31 -6.53 -7.94 -5.63
CA LEU A 31 -7.83 -7.51 -6.17
C LEU A 31 -8.95 -8.47 -5.76
N LEU A 32 -8.71 -9.79 -5.82
CA LEU A 32 -9.71 -10.79 -5.42
C LEU A 32 -10.11 -10.63 -3.95
N ILE A 33 -9.15 -10.45 -3.05
CA ILE A 33 -9.41 -10.23 -1.62
C ILE A 33 -10.26 -8.97 -1.42
N ARG A 34 -9.92 -7.88 -2.11
CA ARG A 34 -10.66 -6.61 -2.02
C ARG A 34 -12.06 -6.72 -2.63
N LEU A 35 -12.22 -7.47 -3.72
CA LEU A 35 -13.52 -7.74 -4.31
C LEU A 35 -14.39 -8.57 -3.36
N ILE A 36 -13.82 -9.61 -2.72
CA ILE A 36 -14.52 -10.39 -1.70
C ILE A 36 -14.96 -9.47 -0.57
N LEU A 37 -14.07 -8.60 -0.07
CA LEU A 37 -14.40 -7.64 0.98
C LEU A 37 -15.50 -6.68 0.53
N TRP A 38 -15.45 -6.19 -0.71
CA TRP A 38 -16.47 -5.32 -1.29
C TRP A 38 -17.85 -5.97 -1.36
N LEU A 39 -17.91 -7.26 -1.67
CA LEU A 39 -19.16 -8.02 -1.78
C LEU A 39 -19.69 -8.52 -0.43
N SER A 40 -18.81 -8.75 0.55
CA SER A 40 -19.16 -9.35 1.85
C SER A 40 -19.29 -8.34 2.98
N TYR A 41 -18.80 -7.12 2.80
CA TYR A 41 -18.77 -6.08 3.83
C TYR A 41 -19.41 -4.82 3.26
N GLU A 42 -20.57 -4.44 3.79
CA GLU A 42 -21.10 -3.09 3.57
C GLU A 42 -20.14 -2.08 4.22
N PRO A 43 -20.02 -0.85 3.68
CA PRO A 43 -19.28 0.21 4.35
C PRO A 43 -19.97 0.53 5.69
N ILE A 44 -19.60 -0.19 6.74
CA ILE A 44 -20.09 0.08 8.09
C ILE A 44 -19.47 1.40 8.49
N SER A 45 -20.29 2.46 8.48
CA SER A 45 -19.99 3.73 9.13
C SER A 45 -19.86 3.48 10.63
N TYR A 46 -18.70 2.98 11.09
CA TYR A 46 -18.38 2.90 12.50
C TYR A 46 -18.46 4.31 13.09
N GLY A 47 -18.96 4.45 14.32
CA GLY A 47 -19.33 5.72 14.96
C GLY A 47 -18.27 6.84 14.95
N ASP A 48 -17.00 6.52 14.70
CA ASP A 48 -15.90 7.47 14.54
C ASP A 48 -15.79 8.11 13.13
N SER A 49 -16.43 7.52 12.11
CA SER A 49 -16.50 8.04 10.73
C SER A 49 -17.17 9.41 10.68
N HIS A 50 -18.16 9.64 11.54
CA HIS A 50 -18.80 10.94 11.72
C HIS A 50 -17.81 12.03 12.16
N SER A 51 -16.80 11.68 12.96
CA SER A 51 -15.80 12.63 13.44
C SER A 51 -14.84 13.06 12.31
N TYR A 52 -14.46 12.13 11.42
CA TYR A 52 -13.62 12.43 10.25
C TYR A 52 -14.36 13.21 9.17
N LEU A 53 -15.62 12.89 8.89
CA LEU A 53 -16.45 13.65 7.94
C LEU A 53 -16.66 15.09 8.43
N ARG A 54 -16.98 15.28 9.71
CA ARG A 54 -17.11 16.60 10.33
C ARG A 54 -15.80 17.40 10.30
N LEU A 55 -14.65 16.74 10.45
CA LEU A 55 -13.34 17.38 10.29
C LEU A 55 -13.01 17.71 8.83
N GLY A 56 -13.41 16.86 7.88
CA GLY A 56 -13.30 17.13 6.44
C GLY A 56 -14.14 18.34 6.00
N GLU A 57 -15.35 18.47 6.53
CA GLU A 57 -16.19 19.67 6.36
C GLU A 57 -15.53 20.93 6.95
N ALA A 58 -14.89 20.82 8.13
CA ALA A 58 -14.16 21.94 8.73
C ALA A 58 -12.93 22.38 7.90
N VAL A 59 -12.28 21.44 7.20
CA VAL A 59 -11.16 21.73 6.27
C VAL A 59 -11.68 22.40 4.99
N LEU A 60 -12.78 21.90 4.41
CA LEU A 60 -13.42 22.51 3.22
C LEU A 60 -14.05 23.88 3.52
N GLY A 61 -14.51 24.09 4.75
CA GLY A 61 -15.02 25.38 5.24
C GLY A 61 -13.94 26.39 5.62
N LEU A 62 -12.66 26.18 5.26
CA LEU A 62 -11.53 27.06 5.56
C LEU A 62 -11.46 27.47 7.06
N GLY A 63 -11.69 26.52 7.97
CA GLY A 63 -11.44 26.73 9.41
C GLY A 63 -12.42 27.68 10.14
N GLN A 64 -13.57 28.01 9.56
CA GLN A 64 -14.45 29.04 10.14
C GLN A 64 -15.21 28.62 11.42
N ARG A 65 -15.29 27.33 11.77
CA ARG A 65 -15.72 26.81 13.09
C ARG A 65 -15.65 25.28 13.12
N GLY A 66 -14.91 24.69 14.07
CA GLY A 66 -15.04 23.26 14.41
C GLY A 66 -13.78 22.38 14.32
N TYR A 67 -12.62 22.93 13.97
CA TYR A 67 -11.36 22.17 14.04
C TYR A 67 -10.86 22.11 15.50
N ASP A 68 -11.16 21.02 16.17
CA ASP A 68 -10.78 20.74 17.58
C ASP A 68 -9.29 20.39 17.74
N GLY A 69 -8.51 20.28 16.66
CA GLY A 69 -7.07 20.01 16.73
C GLY A 69 -6.71 18.63 17.28
N THR A 70 -7.69 17.77 17.54
CA THR A 70 -7.51 16.45 18.18
C THR A 70 -6.92 15.38 17.26
N ARG A 71 -6.85 15.59 15.94
CA ARG A 71 -6.25 14.64 14.98
C ARG A 71 -5.40 15.35 13.93
N VAL A 72 -4.35 14.67 13.46
CA VAL A 72 -3.36 15.20 12.50
C VAL A 72 -4.06 15.48 11.16
N PRO A 73 -3.87 16.66 10.52
CA PRO A 73 -4.71 17.11 9.40
C PRO A 73 -4.52 16.33 8.08
N GLY A 74 -3.55 15.43 7.98
CA GLY A 74 -3.24 14.72 6.73
C GLY A 74 -4.40 13.88 6.19
N TYR A 75 -5.08 13.13 7.06
CA TYR A 75 -6.23 12.31 6.65
C TYR A 75 -7.49 13.14 6.33
N PRO A 76 -7.87 14.16 7.12
CA PRO A 76 -8.94 15.09 6.76
C PRO A 76 -8.77 15.77 5.38
N VAL A 77 -7.55 16.12 4.97
CA VAL A 77 -7.28 16.67 3.63
C VAL A 77 -7.53 15.62 2.53
N PHE A 78 -7.10 14.38 2.74
CA PHE A 78 -7.37 13.28 1.81
C PHE A 78 -8.87 13.01 1.65
N VAL A 79 -9.61 12.99 2.77
CA VAL A 79 -11.06 12.84 2.81
C VAL A 79 -11.80 14.00 2.12
N ALA A 80 -11.35 15.24 2.36
CA ALA A 80 -11.88 16.44 1.71
C ALA A 80 -11.65 16.42 0.19
N TRP A 81 -10.49 15.96 -0.28
CA TRP A 81 -10.19 15.85 -1.71
C TRP A 81 -11.07 14.83 -2.43
N LEU A 82 -11.46 13.76 -1.74
CA LEU A 82 -12.38 12.74 -2.27
C LEU A 82 -13.86 13.15 -2.19
N GLY A 83 -14.15 14.35 -1.69
CA GLY A 83 -15.48 14.96 -1.70
C GLY A 83 -16.40 14.46 -0.60
N LEU A 84 -15.85 13.96 0.52
CA LEU A 84 -16.61 13.49 1.70
C LEU A 84 -17.57 12.32 1.44
N ASP A 85 -17.54 11.72 0.26
CA ASP A 85 -18.36 10.56 -0.08
C ASP A 85 -17.69 9.27 0.45
N PRO A 86 -18.32 8.52 1.38
CA PRO A 86 -17.73 7.32 1.97
C PRO A 86 -17.31 6.28 0.93
N THR A 87 -18.06 6.14 -0.16
CA THR A 87 -17.74 5.21 -1.25
C THR A 87 -16.46 5.58 -1.97
N ARG A 88 -16.25 6.86 -2.29
CA ARG A 88 -15.01 7.35 -2.91
C ARG A 88 -13.80 7.21 -2.00
N ILE A 89 -13.98 7.48 -0.70
CA ILE A 89 -12.90 7.36 0.29
C ILE A 89 -12.47 5.90 0.40
N TRP A 90 -13.43 4.98 0.49
CA TRP A 90 -13.17 3.56 0.53
C TRP A 90 -12.46 3.04 -0.72
N LEU A 91 -12.91 3.44 -1.92
CA LEU A 91 -12.22 3.12 -3.17
C LEU A 91 -10.79 3.67 -3.21
N GLY A 92 -10.59 4.89 -2.70
CA GLY A 92 -9.26 5.49 -2.54
C GLY A 92 -8.37 4.67 -1.61
N GLN A 93 -8.88 4.24 -0.45
CA GLN A 93 -8.14 3.39 0.48
C GLN A 93 -7.81 2.02 -0.10
N MET A 94 -8.73 1.40 -0.84
CA MET A 94 -8.47 0.15 -1.55
C MET A 94 -7.37 0.30 -2.61
N ALA A 95 -7.37 1.40 -3.36
CA ALA A 95 -6.33 1.70 -4.33
C ALA A 95 -4.96 1.88 -3.64
N LEU A 96 -4.91 2.63 -2.53
CA LEU A 96 -3.69 2.79 -1.74
C LEU A 96 -3.19 1.46 -1.17
N GLY A 97 -4.09 0.60 -0.70
CA GLY A 97 -3.77 -0.75 -0.25
C GLY A 97 -3.14 -1.62 -1.36
N LEU A 98 -3.72 -1.59 -2.57
CA LEU A 98 -3.18 -2.30 -3.73
C LEU A 98 -1.78 -1.79 -4.11
N VAL A 99 -1.60 -0.47 -4.17
CA VAL A 99 -0.30 0.14 -4.47
C VAL A 99 0.73 -0.22 -3.40
N THR A 100 0.34 -0.24 -2.13
CA THR A 100 1.22 -0.64 -1.02
C THR A 100 1.70 -2.09 -1.18
N SER A 101 0.79 -3.03 -1.51
CA SER A 101 1.18 -4.43 -1.83
C SER A 101 2.17 -4.50 -2.99
N ALA A 102 1.95 -3.73 -4.06
CA ALA A 102 2.85 -3.68 -5.21
C ALA A 102 4.24 -3.12 -4.85
N LEU A 103 4.31 -2.09 -4.01
CA LEU A 103 5.58 -1.54 -3.52
C LEU A 103 6.34 -2.54 -2.64
N LEU A 104 5.64 -3.27 -1.76
CA LEU A 104 6.24 -4.32 -0.93
C LEU A 104 6.78 -5.48 -1.77
N PHE A 105 6.08 -5.84 -2.86
CA PHE A 105 6.60 -6.79 -3.83
C PHE A 105 7.90 -6.30 -4.45
N TRP A 106 7.91 -5.06 -4.93
CA TRP A 106 9.08 -4.47 -5.55
C TRP A 106 10.26 -4.42 -4.58
N LEU A 107 10.04 -3.98 -3.34
CA LEU A 107 11.04 -3.97 -2.27
C LEU A 107 11.60 -5.38 -2.01
N GLY A 108 10.73 -6.37 -1.84
CA GLY A 108 11.16 -7.76 -1.60
C GLY A 108 11.94 -8.34 -2.76
N TRP A 109 11.52 -8.07 -3.99
CA TRP A 109 12.23 -8.52 -5.18
C TRP A 109 13.60 -7.84 -5.32
N ARG A 110 13.67 -6.52 -5.16
CA ARG A 110 14.90 -5.74 -5.33
C ARG A 110 15.93 -5.96 -4.24
N THR A 111 15.51 -6.28 -3.01
CA THR A 111 16.43 -6.57 -1.90
C THR A 111 16.95 -8.01 -1.93
N THR A 112 16.16 -8.96 -2.44
CA THR A 112 16.50 -10.38 -2.36
C THR A 112 16.87 -11.03 -3.69
N GLY A 113 16.68 -10.32 -4.81
CA GLY A 113 16.92 -10.82 -6.17
C GLY A 113 15.90 -11.85 -6.66
N ARG A 114 14.88 -12.19 -5.86
CA ARG A 114 13.92 -13.27 -6.14
C ARG A 114 12.48 -12.76 -6.02
N ALA A 115 11.71 -12.86 -7.09
CA ALA A 115 10.36 -12.30 -7.19
C ALA A 115 9.35 -13.04 -6.30
N TRP A 116 9.53 -14.35 -6.06
CA TRP A 116 8.67 -15.09 -5.14
C TRP A 116 8.72 -14.54 -3.69
N ARG A 117 9.86 -13.99 -3.25
CA ARG A 117 9.96 -13.34 -1.93
C ARG A 117 9.21 -12.02 -1.90
N GLY A 118 9.27 -11.25 -2.99
CA GLY A 118 8.41 -10.08 -3.20
C GLY A 118 6.93 -10.46 -3.16
N PHE A 119 6.54 -11.53 -3.85
CA PHE A 119 5.17 -12.05 -3.83
C PHE A 119 4.72 -12.38 -2.41
N LEU A 120 5.55 -13.06 -1.62
CA LEU A 120 5.23 -13.37 -0.23
C LEU A 120 5.02 -12.11 0.60
N LEU A 121 5.91 -11.11 0.52
CA LEU A 121 5.76 -9.87 1.28
C LEU A 121 4.48 -9.11 0.90
N GLY A 122 4.23 -8.93 -0.41
CA GLY A 122 3.04 -8.24 -0.89
C GLY A 122 1.74 -8.97 -0.55
N SER A 123 1.75 -10.31 -0.60
CA SER A 123 0.59 -11.16 -0.29
C SER A 123 0.30 -11.18 1.20
N LEU A 124 1.34 -11.29 2.04
CA LEU A 124 1.17 -11.21 3.50
C LEU A 124 0.47 -9.91 3.89
N TYR A 125 0.90 -8.77 3.34
CA TYR A 125 0.22 -7.50 3.58
C TYR A 125 -1.26 -7.53 3.16
N SER A 126 -1.57 -8.03 1.96
CA SER A 126 -2.96 -8.12 1.48
C SER A 126 -3.83 -9.12 2.26
N LEU A 127 -3.22 -10.08 2.96
CA LEU A 127 -3.92 -11.11 3.74
C LEU A 127 -4.09 -10.76 5.21
N ILE A 128 -3.47 -9.69 5.73
CA ILE A 128 -3.62 -9.28 7.12
C ILE A 128 -5.03 -8.73 7.33
N PRO A 129 -5.89 -9.39 8.13
CA PRO A 129 -7.27 -8.95 8.34
C PRO A 129 -7.35 -7.56 8.97
N GLY A 130 -6.42 -7.22 9.85
CA GLY A 130 -6.33 -5.88 10.46
C GLY A 130 -6.19 -4.78 9.41
N GLN A 131 -5.37 -4.99 8.38
CA GLN A 131 -5.15 -4.01 7.33
C GLN A 131 -6.38 -3.83 6.45
N LEU A 132 -7.07 -4.93 6.14
CA LEU A 132 -8.33 -4.92 5.41
C LEU A 132 -9.44 -4.19 6.18
N LEU A 133 -9.50 -4.35 7.50
CA LEU A 133 -10.43 -3.61 8.36
C LEU A 133 -10.06 -2.13 8.44
N PHE A 134 -8.77 -1.77 8.46
CA PHE A 134 -8.36 -0.35 8.40
C PHE A 134 -8.67 0.30 7.05
N GLU A 135 -8.54 -0.44 5.95
CA GLU A 135 -8.99 0.00 4.62
C GLU A 135 -10.51 0.24 4.58
N ALA A 136 -11.29 -0.55 5.33
CA ALA A 136 -12.75 -0.41 5.40
C ALA A 136 -13.26 0.68 6.36
N ASN A 137 -12.49 1.04 7.40
CA ASN A 137 -12.97 1.89 8.50
C ASN A 137 -12.68 3.39 8.36
N LEU A 138 -12.37 3.92 7.18
CA LEU A 138 -12.03 5.35 6.99
C LEU A 138 -10.97 5.85 8.01
N LEU A 139 -9.86 5.12 8.08
CA LEU A 139 -8.78 5.38 9.03
C LEU A 139 -7.51 5.90 8.33
N SER A 140 -6.75 6.73 9.07
CA SER A 140 -5.49 7.36 8.63
C SER A 140 -4.34 6.38 8.40
N GLU A 141 -4.52 5.16 8.89
CA GLU A 141 -3.55 4.10 8.98
C GLU A 141 -3.17 3.60 7.58
N THR A 142 -4.14 3.43 6.66
CA THR A 142 -3.87 3.05 5.26
C THR A 142 -2.98 4.08 4.57
N LEU A 143 -3.28 5.37 4.73
CA LEU A 143 -2.51 6.46 4.14
C LEU A 143 -1.08 6.50 4.73
N THR A 144 -0.96 6.35 6.05
CA THR A 144 0.32 6.36 6.74
C THR A 144 1.19 5.18 6.30
N THR A 145 0.63 3.97 6.22
CA THR A 145 1.36 2.79 5.75
C THR A 145 1.83 2.99 4.31
N PHE A 146 0.98 3.50 3.43
CA PHE A 146 1.36 3.81 2.05
C PHE A 146 2.53 4.78 1.99
N LEU A 147 2.51 5.87 2.76
CA LEU A 147 3.58 6.87 2.78
C LEU A 147 4.90 6.30 3.32
N VAL A 148 4.86 5.48 4.36
CA VAL A 148 6.05 4.82 4.92
C VAL A 148 6.66 3.82 3.94
N VAL A 149 5.84 2.99 3.30
CA VAL A 149 6.32 2.02 2.31
C VAL A 149 6.85 2.75 1.07
N SER A 150 6.20 3.84 0.65
CA SER A 150 6.65 4.67 -0.47
C SER A 150 7.99 5.34 -0.18
N SER A 151 8.19 5.90 1.02
CA SER A 151 9.47 6.52 1.38
C SER A 151 10.62 5.51 1.37
N LEU A 152 10.38 4.28 1.87
CA LEU A 152 11.34 3.19 1.81
C LEU A 152 11.65 2.75 0.36
N ALA A 153 10.61 2.64 -0.48
CA ALA A 153 10.78 2.29 -1.89
C ALA A 153 11.59 3.35 -2.65
N LEU A 154 11.30 4.63 -2.42
CA LEU A 154 12.07 5.74 -2.99
C LEU A 154 13.53 5.73 -2.53
N TYR A 155 13.76 5.53 -1.23
CA TYR A 155 15.12 5.45 -0.68
C TYR A 155 15.93 4.31 -1.32
N LEU A 156 15.35 3.11 -1.44
CA LEU A 156 16.01 1.99 -2.12
C LEU A 156 16.26 2.30 -3.60
N GLY A 157 15.30 2.92 -4.28
CA GLY A 157 15.45 3.35 -5.68
C GLY A 157 16.59 4.34 -5.87
N MET A 158 16.76 5.30 -4.95
CA MET A 158 17.87 6.24 -4.96
C MET A 158 19.21 5.55 -4.78
N ILE A 159 19.35 4.65 -3.79
CA ILE A 159 20.61 3.91 -3.57
C ILE A 159 21.00 3.12 -4.82
N GLN A 160 20.04 2.43 -5.44
CA GLN A 160 20.31 1.62 -6.62
C GLN A 160 20.60 2.46 -7.86
N GLY A 161 20.04 3.67 -7.95
CA GLY A 161 20.35 4.64 -9.00
C GLY A 161 21.73 5.29 -8.84
N ILE A 162 22.23 5.44 -7.61
CA ILE A 162 23.56 6.00 -7.32
C ILE A 162 24.69 5.00 -7.66
N SER A 163 24.41 3.69 -7.64
CA SER A 163 25.40 2.62 -7.91
C SER A 163 25.82 2.45 -9.39
N LEU A 164 25.53 3.42 -10.28
CA LEU A 164 26.06 3.45 -11.65
C LEU A 164 26.74 4.79 -11.93
N PRO A 165 28.06 4.83 -11.73
CA PRO A 165 28.96 5.03 -12.86
C PRO A 165 29.95 3.86 -12.97
N SER A 166 30.08 3.36 -14.20
CA SER A 166 31.08 2.37 -14.64
C SER A 166 32.51 2.80 -14.35
#